data_AF-A0A972W6N5-F1
#
_entry.id   AF-A0A972W6N5-F1
#
_cell.length_a   1.000
_cell.length_b   1.000
_cell.length_c   1.000
_cell.angle_alpha   90.00
_cell.angle_beta   90.00
_cell.angle_gamma   90.00
#
_symmetry.space_group_name_H-M   'P 1'
#
loop_
_entity.id
_entity.type
_entity.pdbx_description
1 polymer ?
#
loop_
_entity_poly.entity_id
_entity_poly.type
_entity_poly.pdbx_seq_one_letter_code
_entity_poly.pdbx_strand_id
1 'polypeptide(L)' 'MFKKHLILAVFATVALTGVAQARDQIKIVGSSTVYPFSTVVAEKFGKSTSFKTPVVESTG' A
#
# COMPACT_ATOMS: atom_id res chain seq x y z
N MET A 1 -30.86 17.00 -27.85
CA MET A 1 -30.54 17.12 -26.39
C MET A 1 -29.93 15.85 -25.80
N PHE A 2 -30.42 14.64 -26.10
CA PHE A 2 -29.92 13.38 -25.52
C PHE A 2 -28.41 13.13 -25.60
N LYS A 3 -27.74 13.48 -26.71
CA LYS A 3 -26.27 13.30 -26.85
C LYS A 3 -25.46 14.13 -25.84
N LYS A 4 -25.92 15.33 -25.45
CA LYS A 4 -25.22 16.17 -24.45
C LYS A 4 -25.31 15.57 -23.05
N HIS A 5 -26.47 14.99 -22.71
CA HIS A 5 -26.65 14.30 -21.42
C HIS A 5 -25.88 12.98 -21.36
N LEU A 6 -25.76 12.27 -22.48
CA LEU A 6 -24.95 11.05 -22.56
C LEU A 6 -23.46 11.34 -22.32
N ILE A 7 -22.93 12.40 -22.94
CA ILE A 7 -21.53 12.82 -22.75
C ILE A 7 -21.29 13.24 -21.30
N LEU A 8 -22.23 13.99 -20.70
CA LEU A 8 -22.13 14.40 -19.31
C LEU A 8 -22.16 13.22 -18.33
N ALA A 9 -22.99 12.20 -18.62
CA ALA A 9 -23.08 10.99 -17.81
C ALA A 9 -21.78 10.17 -17.85
N VAL A 10 -21.14 10.05 -19.02
CA VAL A 10 -19.85 9.35 -19.17
C VAL A 10 -18.72 10.12 -18.47
N PHE A 11 -18.73 11.45 -18.52
CA PHE A 11 -17.72 12.25 -17.81
C PHE A 11 -17.86 12.14 -16.29
N ALA A 12 -19.11 12.09 -15.80
CA ALA A 12 -19.40 11.93 -14.38
C ALA A 12 -18.94 10.57 -13.83
N THR A 13 -19.05 9.48 -14.60
CA THR A 13 -18.59 8.16 -14.15
C THR A 13 -17.08 8.05 -14.05
N VAL A 14 -16.32 8.69 -14.95
CA VAL A 14 -14.84 8.74 -14.89
C VAL A 14 -14.36 9.60 -13.71
N ALA A 15 -15.05 10.69 -13.38
CA ALA A 15 -14.69 11.53 -12.23
C ALA A 15 -14.87 10.82 -10.88
N LEU A 16 -15.70 9.77 -10.82
CA LEU A 16 -15.95 8.97 -9.62
C LEU A 16 -15.00 7.78 -9.47
N THR A 17 -14.13 7.50 -10.46
CA THR A 17 -13.10 6.47 -10.30
C THR A 17 -11.97 7.01 -9.43
N GLY A 18 -12.03 6.73 -8.13
CA GLY A 18 -10.94 7.05 -7.21
C GLY A 18 -9.66 6.29 -7.57
N VAL A 19 -8.51 6.97 -7.49
CA VAL A 19 -7.21 6.30 -7.60
C VAL A 19 -7.02 5.37 -6.41
N ALA A 20 -6.89 4.06 -6.67
CA ALA A 20 -6.55 3.10 -5.64
C ALA A 20 -5.10 3.38 -5.18
N GLN A 21 -4.94 4.10 -4.07
CA GLN A 21 -3.64 4.36 -3.48
C GLN A 21 -3.16 3.09 -2.76
N ALA A 22 -2.38 2.26 -3.45
CA ALA A 22 -1.70 1.15 -2.82
C ALA A 22 -0.74 1.67 -1.74
N ARG A 23 -0.67 0.97 -0.60
CA ARG A 23 0.33 1.28 0.43
C ARG A 23 1.68 0.76 -0.06
N ASP A 24 2.62 1.67 -0.31
CA ASP A 24 3.98 1.31 -0.78
C ASP A 24 4.87 0.67 0.31
N GLN A 25 4.31 0.31 1.47
CA GLN A 25 5.07 -0.18 2.61
C GLN A 25 4.37 -1.34 3.30
N ILE A 26 5.15 -2.40 3.54
CA ILE A 26 4.75 -3.58 4.29
C ILE A 26 4.89 -3.27 5.78
N LYS A 27 3.83 -3.52 6.56
CA LYS A 27 3.84 -3.46 8.02
C LYS A 27 3.65 -4.86 8.59
N ILE A 28 4.49 -5.23 9.55
CA ILE A 28 4.54 -6.55 10.17
C ILE A 28 4.38 -6.36 11.68
N VAL A 29 3.36 -7.00 12.26
CA VAL A 29 3.15 -7.06 13.71
C VAL A 29 3.32 -8.49 14.18
N GLY A 30 3.94 -8.71 15.34
CA GLY A 30 4.19 -10.05 15.83
C GLY A 30 4.68 -10.13 17.27
N SER A 31 5.22 -11.29 17.64
CA SER A 31 5.68 -11.55 19.00
C SER A 31 7.02 -10.87 19.30
N SER A 32 7.17 -10.36 20.53
CA SER A 32 8.41 -9.75 21.02
C SER A 32 9.59 -10.72 21.03
N THR A 33 9.32 -12.03 21.12
CA THR A 33 10.37 -13.06 21.05
C THR A 33 11.01 -13.17 19.67
N VAL A 34 10.25 -12.85 18.62
CA VAL A 34 10.71 -12.96 17.22
C VAL A 34 11.12 -11.60 16.65
N TYR A 35 10.64 -10.50 17.24
CA TYR A 35 10.93 -9.11 16.85
C TYR A 35 12.40 -8.81 16.49
N PRO A 36 13.42 -9.16 17.29
CA PRO A 36 14.80 -8.85 16.93
C PRO A 36 15.26 -9.58 15.65
N PHE A 37 14.75 -10.79 15.41
CA PHE A 37 15.10 -11.56 14.22
C PHE A 37 14.41 -11.01 12.97
N SER A 38 13.11 -10.71 13.04
CA SER A 38 12.35 -10.17 11.92
C SER A 38 12.81 -8.75 11.54
N THR A 39 13.27 -7.95 12.50
CA THR A 39 13.86 -6.63 12.24
C THR A 39 15.14 -6.73 11.39
N VAL A 40 16.05 -7.64 11.74
CA VAL A 40 17.30 -7.84 10.98
C VAL A 40 17.00 -8.31 9.55
N VAL A 41 16.01 -9.17 9.37
CA VAL A 41 15.59 -9.64 8.04
C VAL A 41 14.99 -8.50 7.22
N ALA A 42 14.13 -7.67 7.83
CA ALA A 42 13.54 -6.51 7.16
C ALA A 42 14.62 -5.52 6.69
N GLU A 43 15.61 -5.20 7.52
CA GLU A 43 16.73 -4.34 7.14
C GLU A 43 17.57 -4.93 6.00
N LYS A 44 17.87 -6.22 6.05
CA LYS A 44 18.63 -6.90 4.98
C LYS A 44 17.86 -6.86 3.67
N PHE A 45 16.54 -7.10 3.71
CA PHE A 45 15.67 -7.05 2.53
C PHE A 45 15.66 -5.65 1.88
N GLY A 46 15.58 -4.59 2.69
CA GLY A 46 15.64 -3.22 2.18
C GLY A 46 17.01 -2.83 1.60
N LYS A 47 18.09 -3.46 2.08
CA LYS A 47 19.45 -3.25 1.54
C LYS A 47 19.73 -4.07 0.28
N SER A 48 19.12 -5.25 0.15
CA SER A 48 19.37 -6.18 -0.97
C SER A 48 18.41 -6.02 -2.14
N THR A 49 17.29 -5.31 -1.95
CA THR A 49 16.26 -5.14 -2.97
C THR A 49 15.97 -3.67 -3.22
N SER A 50 15.31 -3.36 -4.34
CA SER A 50 14.82 -2.01 -4.64
C SER A 50 13.52 -1.66 -3.92
N PHE A 51 13.00 -2.57 -3.08
CA PHE A 51 11.75 -2.36 -2.34
C PHE A 51 12.01 -1.61 -1.02
N LYS A 52 10.99 -0.88 -0.55
CA LYS A 52 11.07 -0.19 0.75
C LYS A 52 11.21 -1.21 1.88
N THR A 53 12.04 -0.88 2.86
CA THR A 53 12.21 -1.65 4.09
C THR A 53 10.86 -1.83 4.80
N PRO A 54 10.46 -3.08 5.13
CA PRO A 54 9.28 -3.35 5.93
C PRO A 54 9.39 -2.75 7.33
N VAL A 55 8.27 -2.25 7.87
CA VAL A 55 8.19 -1.79 9.27
C VAL A 55 7.79 -2.98 10.12
N VAL A 56 8.59 -3.28 11.14
CA VAL A 56 8.31 -4.35 12.10
C VAL A 56 7.94 -3.70 13.43
N GLU A 57 6.81 -4.09 14.01
CA GLU A 57 6.31 -3.62 15.30
C GLU A 57 6.11 -4.82 16.24
N SER A 58 6.50 -4.67 17.50
CA SER A 58 6.30 -5.71 18.52
C SER A 58 4.98 -5.48 19.25
N THR A 59 4.12 -6.48 19.27
CA THR A 59 2.77 -6.40 19.87
C THR A 59 2.49 -7.47 20.92
N GLY A 60 3.43 -8.38 21.20
CA GLY A 60 3.24 -9.50 22.15
C GLY A 60 4.50 -10.28 22.47
#